data_AF-W7Y1R0-F1
#
_entry.id   AF-W7Y1R0-F1
#
_cell.length_a   1.000
_cell.length_b   1.000
_cell.length_c   1.000
_cell.angle_alpha   90.00
_cell.angle_beta   90.00
_cell.angle_gamma   90.00
#
_symmetry.space_group_name_H-M   'P 1'
#
loop_
_entity.id
_entity.type
_entity.pdbx_description
1 polymer ?
#
loop_
_entity_poly.entity_id
_entity_poly.type
_entity_poly.pdbx_seq_one_letter_code
_entity_poly.pdbx_strand_id
1 'polypeptide(L)'
;MRNPMLIIHLLSVATFIGAALSAFVLSRVADKLDQEGKIKVKTALLSLNYLGKTGLTLLVITGGYLMTPYWAALGSMPLLVTKLIIVVVLLVVLVLLSIQAKKAKKNPSQMPLLQ
;
A
#
# COMPACT_ATOMS: atom_id res chain seq x y z
N MET A 1 1.44 16.65 -21.58
CA MET A 1 1.46 15.30 -20.96
C MET A 1 1.45 15.29 -19.43
N ARG A 2 1.74 16.40 -18.72
CA ARG A 2 1.77 16.45 -17.25
C ARG A 2 0.40 16.26 -16.58
N ASN A 3 -0.66 16.86 -17.14
CA ASN A 3 -2.02 16.81 -16.58
C ASN A 3 -2.61 15.39 -16.48
N PRO A 4 -2.61 14.55 -17.54
CA PRO A 4 -3.10 13.17 -17.41
C PRO A 4 -2.26 12.38 -16.40
N MET A 5 -0.95 12.64 -16.34
CA MET A 5 -0.07 11.94 -15.41
C MET A 5 -0.34 12.32 -13.94
N LEU A 6 -0.69 13.58 -13.67
CA LEU A 6 -1.13 14.03 -12.35
C LEU A 6 -2.44 13.35 -11.93
N ILE A 7 -3.38 13.17 -12.86
CA ILE A 7 -4.64 12.46 -12.60
C ILE A 7 -4.35 11.00 -12.24
N ILE A 8 -3.52 10.31 -13.05
CA ILE A 8 -3.15 8.92 -12.79
C ILE A 8 -2.40 8.79 -11.45
N HIS A 9 -1.51 9.74 -11.13
CA HIS A 9 -0.82 9.78 -9.84
C HIS A 9 -1.81 9.96 -8.68
N LEU A 10 -2.78 10.87 -8.79
CA LEU A 10 -3.81 11.05 -7.76
C LEU A 10 -4.69 9.81 -7.59
N LEU A 11 -5.10 9.18 -8.70
CA LEU A 11 -5.86 7.93 -8.68
C LEU A 11 -5.05 6.81 -8.00
N SER A 12 -3.74 6.76 -8.23
CA SER A 12 -2.87 5.77 -7.60
C SER A 12 -2.78 5.94 -6.07
N VAL A 13 -2.71 7.20 -5.59
CA VAL A 13 -2.82 7.52 -4.15
C VAL A 13 -4.17 7.06 -3.60
N ALA A 14 -5.27 7.46 -4.24
CA ALA A 14 -6.62 7.14 -3.80
C ALA A 14 -6.85 5.62 -3.75
N THR A 15 -6.35 4.89 -4.74
CA THR A 15 -6.45 3.43 -4.83
C THR A 15 -5.64 2.75 -3.72
N PHE A 16 -4.38 3.17 -3.52
CA PHE A 16 -3.54 2.60 -2.48
C PHE A 16 -4.12 2.84 -1.08
N ILE A 17 -4.47 4.09 -0.76
CA ILE A 17 -5.02 4.46 0.55
C ILE A 17 -6.38 3.82 0.76
N GLY A 18 -7.27 3.88 -0.22
CA GLY A 18 -8.61 3.30 -0.14
C GLY A 18 -8.57 1.78 0.07
N ALA A 19 -7.67 1.09 -0.62
CA ALA A 19 -7.47 -0.34 -0.43
C ALA A 19 -6.91 -0.67 0.97
N ALA A 20 -5.93 0.10 1.45
CA ALA A 20 -5.33 -0.09 2.76
C ALA A 20 -6.33 0.15 3.91
N LEU A 21 -7.11 1.23 3.84
CA LEU A 21 -8.14 1.54 4.84
C LEU A 21 -9.26 0.49 4.84
N SER A 22 -9.72 0.06 3.67
CA SER A 22 -10.72 -1.00 3.56
C SER A 22 -10.21 -2.31 4.14
N ALA A 23 -8.95 -2.67 3.86
CA ALA A 23 -8.33 -3.88 4.39
C ALA A 23 -8.18 -3.82 5.91
N PHE A 24 -7.82 -2.65 6.46
CA PHE A 24 -7.76 -2.43 7.90
C PHE A 24 -9.13 -2.63 8.57
N VAL A 25 -10.18 -1.99 8.05
CA VAL A 25 -11.54 -2.10 8.58
C VAL A 25 -12.05 -3.54 8.49
N LEU A 26 -11.91 -4.17 7.32
CA LEU A 26 -12.35 -5.56 7.13
C LEU A 26 -11.60 -6.53 8.04
N SER A 27 -10.31 -6.33 8.28
CA SER A 27 -9.54 -7.17 9.21
C SER A 27 -10.10 -7.07 10.63
N ARG A 28 -10.47 -5.87 11.11
CA ARG A 28 -11.09 -5.69 12.43
C ARG A 28 -12.49 -6.29 12.55
N VAL A 29 -13.25 -6.28 11.45
CA VAL A 29 -14.56 -6.91 11.40
C VAL A 29 -14.43 -8.44 11.39
N ALA A 30 -13.45 -8.98 10.66
CA ALA A 30 -13.22 -10.42 10.56
C ALA A 30 -13.02 -11.08 11.92
N ASP A 31 -12.35 -10.41 12.87
CA ASP A 31 -12.09 -10.93 14.21
C ASP A 31 -13.38 -11.27 14.98
N LYS A 32 -14.48 -10.58 14.66
CA LYS A 32 -15.80 -10.72 15.30
C LYS A 32 -16.74 -11.68 14.58
N LEU A 33 -16.33 -12.23 13.44
CA LEU A 33 -17.16 -13.13 12.64
C LEU A 33 -16.91 -14.60 12.97
N ASP A 34 -17.89 -15.42 12.62
CA ASP A 34 -17.77 -16.88 12.59
C ASP A 34 -16.80 -17.33 11.49
N GLN A 35 -16.48 -18.63 11.43
CA GLN A 35 -15.52 -19.15 10.46
C GLN A 35 -15.95 -18.92 9.01
N GLU A 36 -17.25 -18.99 8.70
CA GLU A 36 -17.75 -18.76 7.34
C GLU A 36 -17.62 -17.28 6.96
N GLY A 37 -17.99 -16.37 7.86
CA GLY A 37 -17.80 -14.93 7.68
C GLY A 37 -16.32 -14.54 7.52
N LYS A 38 -15.42 -15.16 8.29
CA LYS A 38 -13.97 -14.96 8.18
C LYS A 38 -13.43 -15.34 6.79
N ILE A 39 -13.92 -16.42 6.18
CA ILE A 39 -13.50 -16.84 4.84
C ILE A 39 -13.90 -15.80 3.79
N LYS A 40 -15.15 -15.30 3.84
CA LYS A 40 -15.64 -14.25 2.92
C LYS A 40 -14.79 -12.98 3.02
N VAL A 41 -14.47 -12.56 4.23
CA VAL A 41 -13.61 -11.39 4.46
C VAL A 41 -12.19 -11.63 3.96
N LYS A 42 -11.58 -12.81 4.18
CA LYS A 42 -10.25 -13.14 3.65
C LYS A 42 -10.18 -13.03 2.13
N THR A 43 -11.23 -13.45 1.41
CA THR A 43 -11.30 -13.31 -0.05
C THR A 43 -11.34 -11.84 -0.47
N ALA A 44 -12.14 -11.00 0.21
CA ALA A 44 -12.15 -9.56 -0.04
C ALA A 44 -10.80 -8.90 0.27
N LEU A 45 -10.13 -9.32 1.35
CA LEU A 45 -8.78 -8.85 1.71
C LEU A 45 -7.74 -9.21 0.65
N LEU A 46 -7.86 -10.36 -0.02
CA LEU A 46 -6.98 -10.71 -1.14
C LEU A 46 -7.13 -9.71 -2.29
N SER A 47 -8.36 -9.41 -2.70
CA SER A 47 -8.64 -8.42 -3.76
C SER A 47 -8.11 -7.04 -3.39
N LEU A 48 -8.31 -6.61 -2.13
CA LEU A 48 -7.78 -5.34 -1.63
C LEU A 48 -6.25 -5.30 -1.60
N ASN A 49 -5.59 -6.42 -1.30
CA ASN A 49 -4.14 -6.49 -1.33
C ASN A 49 -3.58 -6.35 -2.76
N TYR A 50 -4.25 -6.95 -3.75
CA TYR A 50 -3.90 -6.72 -5.15
C TYR A 50 -4.10 -5.26 -5.55
N LEU A 51 -5.24 -4.67 -5.18
CA LEU A 51 -5.56 -3.27 -5.48
C LEU A 51 -4.59 -2.28 -4.81
N GLY A 52 -4.22 -2.54 -3.56
CA GLY A 52 -3.23 -1.73 -2.84
C GLY A 52 -1.86 -1.80 -3.51
N LYS A 53 -1.42 -3.00 -3.94
CA LYS A 53 -0.14 -3.17 -4.66
C LYS A 53 -0.13 -2.51 -6.03
N THR A 54 -1.24 -2.58 -6.78
CA THR A 54 -1.34 -1.89 -8.07
C THR A 54 -1.34 -0.38 -7.90
N GLY A 55 -2.12 0.14 -6.93
CA GLY A 55 -2.11 1.55 -6.55
C GLY A 55 -0.71 2.04 -6.18
N LEU A 56 0.02 1.30 -5.36
CA LEU A 56 1.38 1.67 -4.97
C LEU A 56 2.38 1.60 -6.14
N THR A 57 2.32 0.55 -6.95
CA THR A 57 3.18 0.43 -8.14
C THR A 57 2.97 1.62 -9.08
N LEU A 58 1.71 1.96 -9.35
CA LEU A 58 1.34 3.08 -10.19
C LEU A 58 1.79 4.41 -9.56
N LEU A 59 1.69 4.56 -8.24
CA LEU A 59 2.14 5.73 -7.49
C LEU A 59 3.64 6.00 -7.66
N VAL A 60 4.45 4.96 -7.55
CA VAL A 60 5.91 5.05 -7.68
C VAL A 60 6.30 5.41 -9.12
N ILE A 61 5.76 4.69 -10.10
CA ILE A 61 6.08 4.94 -11.53
C ILE A 61 5.65 6.37 -11.90
N THR A 62 4.43 6.75 -11.52
CA THR A 62 3.90 8.06 -11.91
C THR A 62 4.54 9.21 -11.16
N GLY A 63 4.85 8.99 -9.88
CA GLY A 63 5.61 9.95 -9.06
C GLY A 63 7.01 10.16 -9.61
N GLY A 64 7.73 9.08 -9.93
CA GLY A 64 9.07 9.17 -10.53
C GLY A 64 9.10 9.92 -11.85
N TYR A 65 8.11 9.66 -12.73
CA TYR A 65 7.96 10.40 -13.98
C TYR A 65 7.70 11.90 -13.73
N LEU A 66 6.78 12.24 -12.82
CA LEU A 66 6.47 13.64 -12.49
C LEU A 66 7.65 14.38 -11.84
N MET A 67 8.60 13.65 -11.24
CA MET A 67 9.84 14.20 -10.67
C MET A 67 10.93 14.48 -11.71
N THR A 68 10.79 14.00 -12.96
CA THR A 68 11.83 14.16 -14.02
C THR A 68 12.41 15.59 -14.14
N PRO A 69 11.63 16.69 -14.14
CA PRO A 69 12.21 18.03 -14.22
C PRO A 69 12.68 18.58 -12.86
N TYR A 70 12.35 17.94 -11.74
CA TYR A 70 12.59 18.43 -10.40
C TYR A 70 13.77 17.75 -9.68
N TRP A 71 14.38 16.71 -10.27
CA TRP A 71 15.53 16.01 -9.68
C TRP A 71 16.71 16.94 -9.38
N ALA A 72 17.01 17.89 -10.26
CA ALA A 72 18.11 18.85 -10.08
C ALA A 72 17.81 19.90 -8.99
N ALA A 73 16.54 20.16 -8.70
CA ALA A 73 16.08 21.15 -7.73
C ALA A 73 15.63 20.52 -6.39
N LEU A 74 15.92 19.24 -6.16
CA LEU A 74 15.43 18.52 -5.00
C LEU A 74 15.87 19.19 -3.68
N GLY A 75 17.14 19.59 -3.60
CA GLY A 75 17.72 20.23 -2.42
C GLY A 75 17.20 21.64 -2.15
N SER A 76 16.67 22.33 -3.16
CA SER A 76 16.12 23.69 -3.02
C SER A 76 14.62 23.72 -2.75
N MET A 77 13.93 22.56 -2.77
CA MET A 77 12.49 22.44 -2.57
C MET A 77 12.17 21.53 -1.39
N PRO A 78 12.18 22.04 -0.13
CA PRO A 78 11.97 21.24 1.07
C PRO A 78 10.68 20.42 1.07
N LEU A 79 9.58 20.99 0.53
CA LEU A 79 8.29 20.29 0.42
C LEU A 79 8.37 19.02 -0.44
N LEU A 80 9.16 19.06 -1.50
CA LEU A 80 9.32 17.94 -2.42
C LEU A 80 10.14 16.81 -1.77
N VAL A 81 11.16 17.17 -0.98
CA VAL A 81 11.90 16.22 -0.14
C VAL A 81 10.99 15.54 0.87
N THR A 82 10.17 16.29 1.60
CA THR A 82 9.21 15.72 2.57
C THR A 82 8.25 14.75 1.89
N LYS A 83 7.72 15.09 0.71
CA LYS A 83 6.86 14.20 -0.07
C LYS A 83 7.58 12.88 -0.39
N LEU A 84 8.84 12.94 -0.83
CA LEU A 84 9.63 11.76 -1.16
C LEU A 84 9.94 10.90 0.08
N ILE A 85 10.24 11.52 1.22
CA ILE A 85 10.42 10.81 2.50
C ILE A 85 9.17 10.02 2.84
N ILE A 86 7.97 10.62 2.71
CA ILE A 86 6.71 9.92 2.97
C ILE A 86 6.57 8.69 2.06
N VAL A 87 6.89 8.82 0.76
CA VAL A 87 6.83 7.70 -0.19
C VAL A 87 7.83 6.61 0.19
N VAL A 88 9.06 6.97 0.58
CA VAL A 88 10.08 6.00 1.02
C VAL A 88 9.64 5.27 2.28
N VAL A 89 9.10 5.97 3.28
CA VAL A 89 8.56 5.35 4.50
C VAL A 89 7.45 4.34 4.16
N LEU A 90 6.52 4.71 3.26
CA LEU A 90 5.47 3.81 2.80
C LEU A 90 6.03 2.54 2.12
N LEU A 91 7.06 2.69 1.29
CA LEU A 91 7.72 1.56 0.64
C LEU A 91 8.39 0.63 1.66
N VAL A 92 9.11 1.19 2.64
CA VAL A 92 9.75 0.40 3.71
C VAL A 92 8.72 -0.39 4.50
N VAL A 93 7.63 0.26 4.93
CA VAL A 93 6.55 -0.40 5.65
C VAL A 93 5.97 -1.55 4.82
N LEU A 94 5.73 -1.34 3.52
CA LEU A 94 5.17 -2.37 2.66
C LEU A 94 6.13 -3.56 2.44
N VAL A 95 7.44 -3.28 2.31
CA VAL A 95 8.47 -4.33 2.21
C VAL A 95 8.50 -5.16 3.50
N LEU A 96 8.48 -4.53 4.67
CA LEU A 96 8.45 -5.23 5.96
C LEU A 96 7.20 -6.09 6.10
N LEU A 97 6.01 -5.56 5.77
CA LEU A 97 4.76 -6.34 5.77
C LEU A 97 4.82 -7.51 4.79
N SER A 98 5.40 -7.32 3.61
CA SER A 98 5.54 -8.37 2.60
C SER A 98 6.49 -9.49 3.06
N ILE A 99 7.57 -9.14 3.77
CA ILE A 99 8.48 -10.13 4.37
C ILE A 99 7.75 -10.93 5.44
N GLN A 100 7.00 -10.26 6.33
CA GLN A 100 6.23 -10.93 7.38
C GLN A 100 5.16 -11.87 6.79
N ALA A 101 4.42 -11.43 5.77
CA ALA A 101 3.44 -12.26 5.08
C ALA A 101 4.07 -13.50 4.43
N LYS A 102 5.26 -13.36 3.81
CA LYS A 102 6.01 -14.51 3.25
C LYS A 102 6.48 -15.48 4.34
N LYS A 103 6.94 -14.96 5.48
CA LYS A 103 7.34 -15.79 6.64
C LYS A 103 6.16 -16.58 7.20
N ALA A 104 5.00 -15.95 7.35
CA ALA A 104 3.77 -16.60 7.82
C ALA A 104 3.31 -17.74 6.89
N LYS A 105 3.50 -17.61 5.58
CA LYS A 105 3.17 -18.68 4.61
C LYS A 105 4.14 -19.86 4.68
N LYS A 106 5.41 -19.64 5.05
CA LYS A 106 6.46 -20.68 5.09
C LYS A 106 6.47 -21.47 6.41
N ASN A 107 6.03 -20.87 7.51
CA ASN A 107 5.98 -21.50 8.84
C ASN A 107 4.59 -21.34 9.48
N PRO A 108 3.58 -22.15 9.09
CA PRO A 108 2.24 -22.07 9.67
C PRO A 108 2.20 -22.37 11.19
N SER A 109 3.25 -22.99 11.74
CA SER A 109 3.34 -23.44 13.14
C SER A 109 3.86 -22.39 14.13
N GLN A 110 4.30 -21.21 13.67
CA GLN A 110 4.89 -20.15 14.53
C GLN A 110 4.06 -18.87 14.57
N MET A 111 2.79 -18.94 14.17
CA MET A 111 1.88 -17.84 14.46
C MET A 111 1.59 -17.85 15.96
N PRO A 112 1.86 -16.77 16.72
CA PRO A 112 1.17 -16.61 17.99
C PRO A 112 -0.30 -16.59 17.61
N LEU A 113 -1.03 -17.60 18.08
CA LEU A 113 -2.47 -17.52 18.20
C LEU A 113 -2.74 -16.21 18.92
N LEU A 114 -3.18 -15.19 18.20
CA LEU A 114 -4.02 -14.17 18.81
C LEU A 114 -5.27 -14.93 19.25
N GLN A 115 -5.19 -15.43 20.48
CA GLN A 115 -6.33 -15.84 21.29
C GLN A 115 -7.24 -14.64 21.50
#